data_AF-A0A7J7UTQ0-F1
#
_entry.id   AF-A0A7J7UTQ0-F1
#
_cell.length_a   1.000
_cell.length_b   1.000
_cell.length_c   1.000
_cell.angle_alpha   90.00
_cell.angle_beta   90.00
_cell.angle_gamma   90.00
#
_symmetry.space_group_name_H-M   'P 1'
#
loop_
_entity.id
_entity.type
_entity.pdbx_description
1 polymer ?
#
loop_
_entity_poly.entity_id
_entity_poly.type
_entity_poly.pdbx_seq_one_letter_code
_entity_poly.pdbx_strand_id
1 'polypeptide(L)'
;MASLSTSAQCSASDGACRSSPRQIKQVRPKLPLLKILQAAGAQGEIFTVTQVMHFLGQYITMKQLYDPREQHMVYCSGDLLGELLGCQSFSVKDPSPLYAMLRKNLVALTTATAAKRRGKSQFQEKYRRRQYAHTAYLTG
;
A
#
# COMPACT_ATOMS: atom_id res chain seq x y z
N MET A 1 44.88 -8.61 -37.71
CA MET A 1 44.67 -8.29 -36.28
C MET A 1 44.60 -6.78 -36.12
N ALA A 2 43.45 -6.26 -35.72
CA ALA A 2 43.30 -4.92 -35.15
C ALA A 2 42.14 -5.01 -34.14
N SER A 3 42.39 -4.57 -32.92
CA SER A 3 41.53 -4.72 -31.74
C SER A 3 41.02 -3.35 -31.27
N LEU A 4 39.79 -3.34 -30.72
CA LEU A 4 39.18 -2.38 -29.77
C LEU A 4 38.90 -0.96 -30.34
N SER A 5 37.92 -0.17 -29.89
CA SER A 5 37.24 -0.08 -28.61
C SER A 5 35.94 0.75 -28.73
N THR A 6 34.92 0.40 -27.96
CA THR A 6 34.09 1.27 -27.08
C THR A 6 33.67 2.67 -27.56
N SER A 7 32.35 2.90 -27.65
CA SER A 7 31.61 3.73 -26.66
C SER A 7 30.20 4.05 -27.15
N ALA A 8 29.23 3.77 -26.29
CA ALA A 8 27.86 4.24 -26.41
C ALA A 8 27.81 5.76 -26.28
N GLN A 9 27.01 6.42 -27.10
CA GLN A 9 26.54 7.78 -26.81
C GLN A 9 25.03 7.78 -26.62
N CYS A 10 24.66 7.91 -25.35
CA CYS A 10 23.38 8.39 -24.90
C CYS A 10 23.31 9.91 -25.09
N SER A 11 22.17 10.42 -25.54
CA SER A 11 21.37 11.41 -24.80
C SER A 11 20.58 12.29 -25.75
N ALA A 12 19.26 12.22 -25.65
CA ALA A 12 18.39 13.36 -25.37
C ALA A 12 16.95 12.93 -25.67
N SER A 13 16.30 12.30 -24.69
CA SER A 13 14.84 12.19 -24.71
C SER A 13 14.32 13.37 -23.88
N ASP A 14 14.11 14.51 -24.55
CA ASP A 14 13.30 15.60 -24.03
C ASP A 14 11.84 15.24 -24.31
N GLY A 15 11.07 15.12 -23.24
CA GLY A 15 9.70 14.64 -23.25
C GLY A 15 9.00 14.98 -21.95
N ALA A 16 8.98 16.27 -21.61
CA ALA A 16 7.96 16.95 -20.82
C ALA A 16 7.16 16.09 -19.81
N CYS A 17 7.75 15.79 -18.64
CA CYS A 17 6.99 15.23 -17.53
C CYS A 17 6.22 16.35 -16.80
N ARG A 18 5.09 16.79 -17.37
CA ARG A 18 4.05 17.56 -16.64
C ARG A 18 3.08 16.64 -15.89
N SER A 19 3.60 15.57 -15.32
CA SER A 19 2.89 14.82 -14.30
C SER A 19 3.11 15.57 -12.99
N SER A 20 2.11 16.32 -12.52
CA SER A 20 2.01 16.63 -11.09
C SER A 20 2.44 15.39 -10.30
N PRO A 21 3.28 15.48 -9.25
CA PRO A 21 3.57 14.32 -8.42
C PRO A 21 2.24 13.89 -7.80
N ARG A 22 1.52 12.98 -8.48
CA ARG A 22 0.42 12.22 -7.91
C ARG A 22 1.03 11.70 -6.63
N GLN A 23 0.57 12.18 -5.47
CA GLN A 23 1.07 11.73 -4.18
C GLN A 23 1.03 10.21 -4.20
N ILE A 24 2.17 9.57 -4.45
CA ILE A 24 2.24 8.13 -4.58
C ILE A 24 2.13 7.66 -3.14
N LYS A 25 0.96 7.13 -2.79
CA LYS A 25 0.70 6.61 -1.44
C LYS A 25 1.69 5.47 -1.21
N GLN A 26 2.74 5.78 -0.44
CA GLN A 26 3.69 4.80 0.02
C GLN A 26 3.04 3.97 1.13
N VAL A 27 3.38 2.70 1.16
CA VAL A 27 2.89 1.72 2.12
C VAL A 27 4.08 0.94 2.69
N ARG A 28 4.00 0.59 3.96
CA ARG A 28 4.90 -0.35 4.60
C ARG A 28 4.14 -1.67 4.83
N PRO A 29 4.48 -2.75 4.11
CA PRO A 29 3.92 -4.07 4.36
C PRO A 29 4.27 -4.58 5.76
N LYS A 30 3.35 -5.28 6.41
CA LYS A 30 3.63 -6.04 7.62
C LYS A 30 4.57 -7.20 7.31
N LEU A 31 5.27 -7.68 8.33
CA LEU A 31 6.30 -8.72 8.20
C LEU A 31 5.87 -9.96 7.40
N PRO A 32 4.65 -10.54 7.58
CA PRO A 32 4.24 -11.71 6.79
C PRO A 32 4.17 -11.44 5.29
N LEU A 33 3.57 -10.31 4.89
CA LEU A 33 3.52 -9.89 3.49
C LEU A 33 4.92 -9.54 2.97
N LEU A 34 5.72 -8.83 3.76
CA LEU A 34 7.08 -8.44 3.38
C LEU A 34 7.95 -9.65 3.02
N LYS A 35 7.86 -10.75 3.79
CA LYS A 35 8.59 -12.00 3.49
C LYS A 35 8.24 -12.57 2.11
N ILE A 36 6.97 -12.53 1.73
CA ILE A 36 6.51 -12.98 0.40
C ILE A 36 7.09 -12.08 -0.70
N LEU A 37 7.05 -10.75 -0.52
CA LEU A 37 7.61 -9.82 -1.49
C LEU A 37 9.13 -10.01 -1.65
N GLN A 38 9.86 -10.19 -0.55
CA GLN A 38 11.30 -10.45 -0.55
C GLN A 38 11.66 -11.78 -1.23
N ALA A 39 10.86 -12.83 -0.99
CA ALA A 39 11.02 -14.10 -1.69
C ALA A 39 10.77 -13.98 -3.21
N ALA A 40 10.02 -12.96 -3.64
CA ALA A 40 9.85 -12.59 -5.04
C ALA A 40 10.90 -11.59 -5.57
N GLY A 41 11.95 -11.30 -4.79
CA GLY A 41 13.04 -10.39 -5.17
C GLY A 41 12.85 -8.93 -4.79
N ALA A 42 11.82 -8.58 -4.01
CA ALA A 42 11.64 -7.21 -3.53
C ALA A 42 12.73 -6.82 -2.53
N GLN A 43 13.23 -5.58 -2.65
CA GLN A 43 14.22 -5.00 -1.73
C GLN A 43 13.62 -3.82 -0.98
N GLY A 44 14.08 -3.60 0.25
CA GLY A 44 13.59 -2.54 1.13
C GLY A 44 12.28 -2.88 1.84
N GLU A 45 11.69 -1.87 2.49
CA GLU A 45 10.50 -2.04 3.34
C GLU A 45 9.33 -1.13 2.94
N ILE A 46 9.58 -0.16 2.06
CA ILE A 46 8.59 0.83 1.62
C ILE A 46 8.29 0.59 0.16
N PHE A 47 7.01 0.45 -0.15
CA PHE A 47 6.54 0.16 -1.49
C PHE A 47 5.38 1.06 -1.85
N THR A 48 5.02 1.06 -3.12
CA THR A 48 3.72 1.53 -3.60
C THR A 48 2.76 0.34 -3.67
N VAL A 49 1.45 0.57 -3.64
CA VAL A 49 0.47 -0.52 -3.84
C VAL A 49 0.71 -1.24 -5.17
N THR A 50 1.08 -0.50 -6.22
CA THR A 50 1.43 -1.08 -7.54
C THR A 50 2.64 -2.01 -7.46
N GLN A 51 3.69 -1.64 -6.73
CA GLN A 51 4.85 -2.52 -6.53
C GLN A 51 4.47 -3.77 -5.73
N VAL A 52 3.67 -3.64 -4.69
CA VAL A 52 3.17 -4.80 -3.92
C VAL A 52 2.42 -5.77 -4.83
N MET A 53 1.53 -5.27 -5.68
CA MET A 53 0.80 -6.09 -6.66
C MET A 53 1.75 -6.77 -7.66
N HIS A 54 2.75 -6.04 -8.15
CA HIS A 54 3.74 -6.58 -9.08
C HIS A 54 4.51 -7.75 -8.46
N PHE A 55 5.07 -7.58 -7.25
CA PHE A 55 5.83 -8.63 -6.57
C PHE A 55 4.96 -9.82 -6.16
N LEU A 56 3.68 -9.61 -5.81
CA LEU A 56 2.74 -10.71 -5.59
C LEU A 56 2.52 -11.54 -6.87
N GLY A 57 2.38 -10.88 -8.02
CA GLY A 57 2.32 -11.56 -9.32
C GLY A 57 3.58 -12.37 -9.60
N GLN A 58 4.76 -11.79 -9.35
CA GLN A 58 6.05 -12.51 -9.51
C GLN A 58 6.14 -13.72 -8.59
N TYR A 59 5.73 -13.59 -7.32
CA TYR A 59 5.73 -14.70 -6.37
C TYR A 59 4.89 -15.89 -6.87
N ILE A 60 3.67 -15.61 -7.34
CA ILE A 60 2.75 -16.63 -7.87
C ILE A 60 3.37 -17.33 -9.09
N THR A 61 3.97 -16.57 -10.00
CA THR A 61 4.61 -17.11 -11.20
C THR A 61 5.83 -17.97 -10.87
N MET A 62 6.73 -17.48 -10.01
CA MET A 62 7.96 -18.19 -9.64
C MET A 62 7.67 -19.52 -8.95
N LYS A 63 6.65 -19.55 -8.08
CA LYS A 63 6.22 -20.77 -7.40
C LYS A 63 5.25 -21.63 -8.21
N GLN A 64 4.86 -21.18 -9.41
CA GLN A 64 3.87 -21.85 -10.25
C GLN A 64 2.58 -22.18 -9.50
N LEU A 65 2.09 -21.23 -8.70
CA LEU A 65 0.86 -21.41 -7.91
C LEU A 65 -0.41 -21.29 -8.76
N TYR A 66 -0.30 -21.05 -10.06
CA TYR A 66 -1.44 -20.94 -10.97
C TYR A 66 -1.73 -22.25 -11.68
N ASP A 67 -2.98 -22.46 -12.09
CA ASP A 67 -3.34 -23.60 -12.94
C ASP A 67 -2.86 -23.38 -14.38
N PRO A 68 -2.08 -24.29 -15.00
CA PRO A 68 -1.61 -24.12 -16.38
C PRO A 68 -2.73 -24.07 -17.42
N ARG A 69 -3.88 -24.71 -17.15
CA ARG A 69 -5.05 -24.75 -18.04
C ARG A 69 -5.98 -23.59 -17.75
N GLU A 70 -6.08 -23.20 -16.48
CA GLU A 70 -6.90 -22.10 -16.00
C GLU A 70 -6.06 -21.04 -15.29
N GLN A 71 -5.15 -20.35 -15.99
CA GLN A 71 -4.14 -19.44 -15.40
C GLN A 71 -4.68 -18.31 -14.50
N HIS A 72 -5.97 -18.03 -14.59
CA HIS A 72 -6.66 -17.12 -13.69
C HIS A 72 -6.92 -17.71 -12.30
N MET A 73 -6.78 -19.02 -12.11
CA MET A 73 -6.98 -19.72 -10.85
C MET A 73 -5.62 -19.94 -10.17
N VAL A 74 -5.54 -19.54 -8.90
CA VAL A 74 -4.34 -19.65 -8.08
C VAL A 74 -4.63 -20.60 -6.91
N TYR A 75 -3.81 -21.65 -6.76
CA TYR A 75 -3.84 -22.61 -5.67
C TYR A 75 -2.65 -22.36 -4.73
N CYS A 76 -2.94 -21.93 -3.50
CA CYS A 76 -1.94 -21.51 -2.52
C CYS A 76 -2.07 -22.27 -1.19
N SER A 77 -2.77 -23.40 -1.18
CA SER A 77 -2.82 -24.29 -0.02
C SER A 77 -1.42 -24.80 0.34
N GLY A 78 -1.04 -24.71 1.61
CA GLY A 78 0.31 -25.05 2.08
C GLY A 78 1.39 -24.03 1.74
N ASP A 79 1.02 -22.87 1.17
CA ASP A 79 1.93 -21.76 0.89
C ASP A 79 1.67 -20.57 1.81
N LEU A 80 2.72 -19.79 2.10
CA LEU A 80 2.62 -18.55 2.91
C LEU A 80 1.58 -17.57 2.34
N LEU A 81 1.39 -17.54 1.03
CA LEU A 81 0.38 -16.73 0.38
C LEU A 81 -1.04 -17.17 0.78
N GLY A 82 -1.29 -18.48 0.85
CA GLY A 82 -2.60 -19.02 1.27
C GLY A 82 -2.87 -18.78 2.75
N GLU A 83 -1.85 -18.94 3.61
CA GLU A 83 -1.95 -18.57 5.04
C GLU A 83 -2.29 -17.09 5.22
N LEU A 84 -1.67 -16.21 4.42
CA LEU A 84 -1.88 -14.77 4.50
C LEU A 84 -3.25 -14.34 3.94
N LEU A 85 -3.73 -14.99 2.89
CA LEU A 85 -5.05 -14.77 2.29
C LEU A 85 -6.17 -15.36 3.16
N GLY A 86 -5.89 -16.45 3.88
CA GLY A 86 -6.88 -17.22 4.62
C GLY A 86 -7.77 -18.08 3.70
N CYS A 87 -7.29 -18.43 2.51
CA CYS A 87 -7.99 -19.30 1.57
C CYS A 87 -7.01 -20.26 0.88
N GLN A 88 -7.52 -21.39 0.39
CA GLN A 88 -6.73 -22.40 -0.31
C GLN A 88 -6.51 -22.05 -1.79
N SER A 89 -7.43 -21.28 -2.36
CA SER A 89 -7.37 -20.83 -3.74
C SER A 89 -8.16 -19.54 -3.93
N PHE A 90 -7.88 -18.83 -5.03
CA PHE A 90 -8.66 -17.69 -5.46
C PHE A 90 -8.54 -17.49 -6.97
N SER A 91 -9.51 -16.77 -7.54
CA SER A 91 -9.52 -16.39 -8.95
C SER A 91 -9.00 -14.96 -9.12
N VAL A 92 -8.07 -14.73 -10.05
CA VAL A 92 -7.62 -13.40 -10.46
C VAL A 92 -8.76 -12.57 -11.07
N LYS A 93 -9.81 -13.23 -11.59
CA LYS A 93 -11.04 -12.55 -12.05
C LYS A 93 -11.87 -11.99 -10.89
N ASP A 94 -11.75 -12.57 -9.70
CA ASP A 94 -12.33 -12.05 -8.46
C ASP A 94 -11.23 -11.77 -7.42
N PRO A 95 -10.53 -10.63 -7.54
CA PRO A 95 -9.40 -10.28 -6.68
C PRO A 95 -9.82 -9.85 -5.26
N SER A 96 -11.08 -10.04 -4.87
CA SER A 96 -11.59 -9.65 -3.55
C SER A 96 -10.77 -10.22 -2.38
N PRO A 97 -10.35 -11.49 -2.37
CA PRO A 97 -9.49 -12.04 -1.32
C PRO A 97 -8.13 -11.31 -1.23
N LEU A 98 -7.55 -10.98 -2.39
CA LEU A 98 -6.28 -10.26 -2.49
C LEU A 98 -6.41 -8.85 -1.89
N TYR A 99 -7.44 -8.09 -2.27
CA TYR A 99 -7.66 -6.74 -1.73
C TYR A 99 -7.97 -6.74 -0.24
N ALA A 100 -8.71 -7.74 0.25
CA ALA A 100 -8.96 -7.90 1.68
C ALA A 100 -7.65 -8.15 2.45
N MET A 101 -6.77 -9.00 1.92
CA MET A 101 -5.45 -9.26 2.50
C MET A 101 -4.57 -8.01 2.50
N LEU A 102 -4.53 -7.25 1.40
CA LEU A 102 -3.73 -6.02 1.32
C LEU A 102 -4.17 -4.98 2.36
N ARG A 103 -5.48 -4.78 2.55
CA ARG A 103 -6.00 -3.85 3.56
C ARG A 103 -5.58 -4.25 4.98
N LYS A 104 -5.46 -5.54 5.27
CA LYS A 104 -5.01 -6.06 6.59
C LYS A 104 -3.50 -5.99 6.77
N ASN A 105 -2.74 -6.00 5.67
CA ASN A 105 -1.28 -6.17 5.69
C ASN A 105 -0.46 -4.95 5.27
N LEU A 106 -1.09 -3.85 4.85
CA LEU A 106 -0.42 -2.62 4.48
C LEU A 106 -0.67 -1.51 5.51
N VAL A 107 0.41 -0.81 5.88
CA VAL A 107 0.34 0.42 6.68
C VAL A 107 0.61 1.61 5.76
N ALA A 108 -0.33 2.53 5.63
CA ALA A 108 -0.15 3.73 4.81
C ALA A 108 0.85 4.70 5.45
N LEU A 109 1.83 5.16 4.66
CA LEU A 109 2.73 6.23 5.05
C LEU A 109 2.14 7.55 4.53
N THR A 110 1.72 8.42 5.44
CA THR A 110 1.34 9.78 5.08
C THR A 110 2.61 10.58 4.81
N THR A 111 2.85 10.95 3.55
CA THR A 111 3.84 11.98 3.25
C THR A 111 3.32 13.29 3.83
N ALA A 112 3.94 13.74 4.93
CA ALA A 112 3.61 15.00 5.58
C ALA A 112 4.00 16.16 4.65
N THR A 113 3.16 16.47 3.66
CA THR A 113 3.19 17.76 2.99
C THR A 113 2.41 18.73 3.87
N ALA A 114 3.16 19.56 4.61
CA ALA A 114 2.70 20.67 5.44
C ALA A 114 1.63 20.33 6.50
N ALA A 115 2.10 20.01 7.71
CA ALA A 115 1.30 20.17 8.91
C ALA A 115 0.92 21.66 9.09
N LYS A 116 -0.25 22.07 8.59
CA LYS A 116 -1.03 23.15 9.23
C LYS A 116 -2.12 22.49 10.04
N ARG A 117 -1.76 21.99 11.23
CA ARG A 117 -2.74 21.75 12.30
C ARG A 117 -3.33 23.11 12.70
N ARG A 118 -4.35 23.57 11.99
CA ARG A 118 -5.21 24.64 12.50
C ARG A 118 -6.16 24.01 13.51
N GLY A 119 -5.75 24.05 14.77
CA GLY A 119 -6.57 23.59 15.89
C GLY A 119 -7.95 24.24 15.85
N LYS A 120 -8.96 23.44 16.18
CA LYS A 120 -10.31 23.87 16.58
C LYS A 120 -11.06 22.63 17.01
N SER A 121 -11.12 22.41 18.33
CA SER A 121 -12.22 21.75 19.05
C SER A 121 -11.98 21.89 20.56
N GLN A 122 -11.98 23.12 21.05
CA GLN A 122 -12.13 23.45 22.48
C GLN A 122 -13.16 24.61 22.65
N PHE A 123 -14.16 24.67 21.76
CA PHE A 123 -15.20 25.71 21.78
C PHE A 123 -16.61 25.18 22.09
N GLN A 124 -16.72 23.99 22.69
CA GLN A 124 -18.02 23.51 23.23
C GLN A 124 -18.08 23.48 24.76
N GLU A 125 -16.95 23.33 25.47
CA GLU A 125 -16.95 23.24 26.95
C GLU A 125 -17.33 24.57 27.63
N LYS A 126 -16.97 25.72 27.04
CA LYS A 126 -17.19 27.05 27.64
C LYS A 126 -18.64 27.55 27.57
N TYR A 127 -19.48 27.00 26.68
CA TYR A 127 -20.90 27.34 26.62
C TYR A 127 -21.75 26.56 27.62
N ARG A 128 -21.31 25.35 28.03
CA ARG A 128 -22.03 24.55 29.02
C ARG A 128 -21.93 25.13 30.43
N ARG A 129 -20.80 25.77 30.80
CA ARG A 129 -20.63 26.41 32.13
C ARG A 129 -21.41 27.71 32.33
N ARG A 130 -21.88 28.38 31.27
CA ARG A 130 -22.69 29.60 31.42
C ARG A 130 -24.16 29.32 31.70
N GLN A 131 -24.68 28.13 31.38
CA GLN A 131 -26.09 27.80 31.58
C GLN A 131 -26.44 27.29 32.99
N TYR A 132 -25.46 26.95 33.84
CA TYR A 132 -25.72 26.52 35.22
C TYR A 132 -25.52 27.63 36.28
N ALA A 133 -25.09 28.83 35.89
CA ALA A 133 -24.90 29.94 36.83
C ALA A 133 -26.12 30.88 36.92
N HIS A 134 -27.17 30.66 36.11
CA HIS A 134 -28.34 31.55 36.06
C HIS A 134 -29.66 30.90 36.53
N THR A 135 -29.60 29.74 37.20
CA THR A 135 -30.76 29.09 37.85
C THR A 135 -30.70 29.16 39.38
N ALA A 136 -29.75 29.92 39.95
CA ALA A 136 -29.59 30.05 41.40
C ALA A 136 -30.22 31.32 42.02
N TYR A 137 -30.97 32.12 41.26
CA TYR A 137 -31.52 33.41 41.75
C TYR A 137 -33.02 33.60 41.55
N LEU A 138 -33.83 32.54 41.59
CA LEU A 138 -35.29 32.64 41.74
C LEU A 138 -35.85 31.45 42.53
N THR A 139 -35.57 31.40 43.82
CA THR A 139 -36.50 30.83 44.82
C THR A 139 -36.15 31.46 46.17
N GLY A 140 -37.02 32.32 46.68
CA GLY A 140 -36.85 33.08 47.93
C GLY A 140 -37.64 34.37 47.85
#